data_AF-K7F8Y1-F1
#
_entry.id   AF-K7F8Y1-F1
#
_cell.length_a   1.000
_cell.length_b   1.000
_cell.length_c   1.000
_cell.angle_alpha   90.00
_cell.angle_beta   90.00
_cell.angle_gamma   90.00
#
_symmetry.space_group_name_H-M   'P 1'
#
loop_
_entity.id
_entity.type
_entity.pdbx_description
1 polymer ?
#
loop_
_entity_poly.entity_id
_entity_poly.type
_entity_poly.pdbx_seq_one_letter_code
_entity_poly.pdbx_strand_id
1 'polypeptide(L)'
;MRYSCESRIRSYMKEVSSYTSAVHPAAQAEYKRITDSMLDKLKSVKYNGCYFDRREEEVVRLCTTEGWFSCQGPFDEDYCLYKHSINPYSNRESRILFSTWNLDHMIEKKRTIVPTLAEAIKEQDGRKVDWEYFYRLLFTLDNLKLVHIACHKKASHNLTCDKTKIYTKRKRKTFFRKRLS
;
A
#
# COMPACT_ATOMS: atom_id res chain seq x y z
N MET A 1 -9.48 12.24 12.46
CA MET A 1 -9.53 11.18 11.43
C MET A 1 -8.15 10.60 11.11
N ARG A 2 -7.06 11.38 11.19
CA ARG A 2 -5.66 10.91 11.12
C ARG A 2 -5.37 9.55 11.78
N TYR A 3 -5.59 9.43 13.10
CA TYR A 3 -5.39 8.18 13.83
C TYR A 3 -6.18 6.98 13.25
N SER A 4 -7.37 7.23 12.71
CA SER A 4 -8.16 6.17 12.07
C SER A 4 -7.50 5.65 10.79
N CYS A 5 -6.84 6.51 10.02
CA CYS A 5 -6.06 6.10 8.86
C CYS A 5 -4.80 5.33 9.31
N GLU A 6 -4.05 5.90 10.25
CA GLU A 6 -2.84 5.28 10.78
C GLU A 6 -3.11 3.86 11.30
N SER A 7 -4.23 3.66 12.00
CA SER A 7 -4.63 2.34 12.51
C SER A 7 -4.83 1.32 11.39
N ARG A 8 -5.45 1.71 10.26
CA ARG A 8 -5.62 0.83 9.09
C ARG A 8 -4.28 0.45 8.49
N ILE A 9 -3.41 1.42 8.25
CA ILE A 9 -2.07 1.18 7.68
C ILE A 9 -1.19 0.35 8.63
N ARG A 10 -1.27 0.58 9.96
CA ARG A 10 -0.60 -0.26 10.98
C ARG A 10 -1.11 -1.70 10.94
N SER A 11 -2.41 -1.91 10.76
CA SER A 11 -2.97 -3.27 10.59
C SER A 11 -2.37 -3.96 9.37
N TYR A 12 -2.23 -3.24 8.25
CA TYR A 12 -1.62 -3.81 7.05
C TYR A 12 -0.17 -4.23 7.31
N MET A 13 0.62 -3.39 8.01
CA MET A 13 1.99 -3.74 8.39
C MET A 13 2.03 -4.94 9.33
N LYS A 14 1.14 -5.01 10.32
CA LYS A 14 1.03 -6.16 11.23
C LYS A 14 0.77 -7.46 10.46
N GLU A 15 -0.12 -7.43 9.47
CA GLU A 15 -0.42 -8.58 8.62
C GLU A 15 0.80 -8.99 7.79
N VAL A 16 1.51 -8.03 7.18
CA VAL A 16 2.74 -8.27 6.41
C VAL A 16 3.82 -8.90 7.30
N SER A 17 4.04 -8.37 8.50
CA SER A 17 5.00 -8.94 9.46
C SER A 17 4.59 -10.33 9.94
N SER A 18 3.29 -10.56 10.19
CA SER A 18 2.79 -11.86 10.63
C SER A 18 2.99 -12.98 9.60
N TYR A 19 3.10 -12.62 8.31
CA TYR A 19 3.35 -13.58 7.23
C TYR A 19 4.75 -14.21 7.29
N THR A 20 5.68 -13.65 8.06
CA THR A 20 7.04 -14.20 8.22
C THR A 20 7.04 -15.70 8.57
N SER A 21 6.07 -16.17 9.35
CA SER A 21 5.95 -17.60 9.71
C SER A 21 5.59 -18.51 8.53
N ALA A 22 4.96 -17.97 7.48
CA ALA A 22 4.62 -18.68 6.24
C ALA A 22 5.73 -18.57 5.18
N VAL A 23 6.74 -17.73 5.39
CA VAL A 23 7.88 -17.58 4.48
C VAL A 23 8.84 -18.77 4.65
N HIS A 24 9.38 -19.26 3.53
CA HIS A 24 10.38 -20.33 3.52
C HIS A 24 11.56 -19.99 4.46
N PRO A 25 12.05 -20.93 5.31
CA PRO A 25 13.06 -20.63 6.33
C PRO A 25 14.30 -19.88 5.82
N ALA A 26 14.81 -20.27 4.65
CA ALA A 26 15.97 -19.62 4.02
C ALA A 26 15.74 -18.14 3.64
N ALA A 27 14.49 -17.71 3.49
CA ALA A 27 14.11 -16.34 3.11
C ALA A 27 13.62 -15.49 4.30
N GLN A 28 13.37 -16.07 5.48
CA GLN A 28 12.77 -15.36 6.61
C GLN A 28 13.61 -14.20 7.13
N ALA A 29 14.93 -14.36 7.22
CA ALA A 29 15.81 -13.29 7.70
C ALA A 29 15.78 -12.06 6.79
N GLU A 30 15.82 -12.29 5.47
CA GLU A 30 15.78 -11.23 4.47
C GLU A 30 14.39 -10.60 4.37
N TYR A 31 13.33 -11.40 4.46
CA TYR A 31 11.95 -10.91 4.55
C TYR A 31 11.79 -9.98 5.75
N LYS A 32 12.25 -10.41 6.94
CA LYS A 32 12.21 -9.58 8.14
C LYS A 32 12.96 -8.26 7.94
N ARG A 33 14.19 -8.30 7.40
CA ARG A 33 15.00 -7.10 7.10
C ARG A 33 14.27 -6.11 6.18
N ILE A 34 13.61 -6.61 5.14
CA ILE A 34 12.81 -5.79 4.23
C ILE A 34 11.59 -5.21 4.95
N THR A 35 10.86 -6.01 5.72
CA THR A 35 9.68 -5.53 6.46
C THR A 35 10.03 -4.50 7.54
N ASP A 36 11.20 -4.63 8.19
CA ASP A 36 11.70 -3.63 9.14
C ASP A 36 12.00 -2.31 8.40
N SER A 37 12.58 -2.36 7.20
CA SER A 37 12.81 -1.18 6.35
C SER A 37 11.49 -0.50 5.94
N MET A 38 10.46 -1.28 5.59
CA MET A 38 9.12 -0.75 5.31
C MET A 38 8.49 -0.09 6.54
N LEU A 39 8.64 -0.72 7.71
CA LEU A 39 8.12 -0.19 8.97
C LEU A 39 8.77 1.14 9.35
N ASP A 40 10.09 1.26 9.19
CA ASP A 40 10.79 2.51 9.48
C ASP A 40 10.38 3.62 8.51
N LYS A 41 10.20 3.29 7.22
CA LYS A 41 9.62 4.23 6.25
C LYS A 41 8.21 4.66 6.66
N LEU A 42 7.34 3.72 7.04
CA LEU A 42 5.99 4.02 7.54
C LEU A 42 6.01 4.95 8.76
N LYS A 43 6.89 4.73 9.74
CA LYS A 43 7.05 5.62 10.90
C LYS A 43 7.43 7.04 10.46
N SER A 44 8.37 7.16 9.51
CA SER A 44 8.83 8.47 9.02
C SER A 44 7.70 9.30 8.36
N VAL A 45 6.73 8.64 7.72
CA VAL A 45 5.56 9.27 7.11
C VAL A 45 4.30 9.19 7.97
N LYS A 46 4.44 8.90 9.28
CA LYS A 46 3.34 8.81 10.25
C LYS A 46 2.20 7.92 9.76
N TYR A 47 2.54 6.76 9.20
CA TYR A 47 1.60 5.74 8.71
C TYR A 47 0.54 6.29 7.75
N ASN A 48 0.91 7.29 6.93
CA ASN A 48 0.06 7.97 5.97
C ASN A 48 -1.24 8.51 6.58
N GLY A 49 -1.22 8.88 7.87
CA GLY A 49 -2.38 9.44 8.57
C GLY A 49 -2.98 10.66 7.87
N CYS A 50 -2.15 11.38 7.09
CA CYS A 50 -2.52 12.52 6.27
C CYS A 50 -3.64 12.23 5.26
N TYR A 51 -3.80 10.99 4.79
CA TYR A 51 -4.86 10.63 3.83
C TYR A 51 -6.26 10.97 4.36
N PHE A 52 -6.48 10.85 5.68
CA PHE A 52 -7.75 11.20 6.31
C PHE A 52 -7.64 12.46 7.17
N ASP A 53 -6.83 13.45 6.77
CA ASP A 53 -6.75 14.73 7.46
C ASP A 53 -7.11 15.89 6.53
N ARG A 54 -8.31 16.44 6.71
CA ARG A 54 -8.82 17.58 5.92
C ARG A 54 -7.95 18.83 5.97
N ARG A 55 -6.99 18.93 6.91
CA ARG A 55 -6.07 20.07 7.04
C ARG A 55 -4.79 19.93 6.21
N GLU A 56 -4.56 18.76 5.61
CA GLU A 56 -3.40 18.53 4.74
C GLU A 56 -3.63 19.11 3.35
N GLU A 57 -2.57 19.16 2.55
CA GLU A 57 -2.63 19.57 1.15
C GLU A 57 -3.54 18.66 0.31
N GLU A 58 -4.22 19.24 -0.68
CA GLU A 58 -5.14 18.51 -1.57
C GLU A 58 -4.49 17.29 -2.24
N VAL A 59 -3.23 17.41 -2.64
CA VAL A 59 -2.48 16.32 -3.28
C VAL A 59 -2.19 15.12 -2.36
N VAL A 60 -2.36 15.28 -1.04
CA VAL A 60 -2.06 14.24 -0.05
C VAL A 60 -3.34 13.63 0.54
N ARG A 61 -4.38 14.43 0.80
CA ARG A 61 -5.60 13.98 1.48
C ARG A 61 -6.62 13.38 0.51
N LEU A 62 -7.47 12.50 1.04
CA LEU A 62 -8.59 11.87 0.32
C LEU A 62 -9.91 12.61 0.47
N CYS A 63 -9.93 13.76 1.15
CA CYS A 63 -11.15 14.52 1.42
C CYS A 63 -11.01 15.99 1.07
N THR A 64 -12.14 16.65 0.87
CA THR A 64 -12.19 18.11 0.68
C THR A 64 -11.80 18.87 1.96
N THR A 65 -11.64 20.20 1.88
CA THR A 65 -11.40 21.11 3.04
C THR A 65 -12.45 20.99 4.12
N GLU A 66 -13.68 20.68 3.74
CA GLU A 66 -14.82 20.50 4.63
C GLU A 66 -14.83 19.09 5.25
N GLY A 67 -14.05 18.16 4.70
CA GLY A 67 -13.92 16.77 5.16
C GLY A 67 -14.81 15.77 4.44
N TRP A 68 -15.29 16.08 3.23
CA TRP A 68 -16.05 15.14 2.41
C TRP A 68 -15.14 14.13 1.73
N PHE A 69 -15.41 12.85 1.94
CA PHE A 69 -14.78 11.74 1.24
C PHE A 69 -15.74 11.22 0.18
N SER A 70 -15.19 10.86 -0.98
CA SER A 70 -15.93 10.29 -2.10
C SER A 70 -15.41 8.88 -2.39
N CYS A 71 -16.33 7.95 -2.64
CA CYS A 71 -15.97 6.59 -3.02
C CYS A 71 -15.27 6.59 -4.38
N GLN A 72 -14.11 5.93 -4.46
CA GLN A 72 -13.30 5.83 -5.68
C GLN A 72 -13.76 4.70 -6.62
N GLY A 73 -14.86 4.02 -6.30
CA GLY A 73 -15.37 2.86 -7.05
C GLY A 73 -14.64 1.56 -6.70
N PRO A 74 -15.19 0.41 -7.11
CA PRO A 74 -14.54 -0.89 -6.92
C PRO A 74 -13.16 -0.96 -7.61
N PHE A 75 -12.40 -2.01 -7.34
CA PHE A 75 -11.04 -2.16 -7.87
C PHE A 75 -10.97 -2.20 -9.40
N ASP A 76 -12.04 -2.62 -10.07
CA ASP A 76 -12.16 -2.84 -11.52
C ASP A 76 -12.90 -1.72 -12.26
N GLU A 77 -13.23 -0.62 -11.60
CA GLU A 77 -13.92 0.53 -12.20
C GLU A 77 -13.19 1.83 -11.84
N ASP A 78 -13.17 2.81 -12.74
CA ASP A 78 -12.46 4.07 -12.48
C ASP A 78 -13.16 4.97 -11.45
N TYR A 79 -14.47 4.81 -11.26
CA TYR A 79 -15.28 5.65 -10.39
C TYR A 79 -16.47 4.91 -9.75
N CYS A 80 -17.05 5.51 -8.70
CA CYS A 80 -18.24 4.99 -8.05
C CYS A 80 -19.52 5.39 -8.79
N LEU A 81 -20.20 4.44 -9.42
CA LEU A 81 -21.48 4.66 -10.12
C LEU A 81 -22.57 5.28 -9.22
N TYR A 82 -22.59 4.88 -7.94
CA TYR A 82 -23.57 5.34 -6.96
C TYR A 82 -23.18 6.64 -6.25
N LYS A 83 -22.00 7.22 -6.58
CA LYS A 83 -21.50 8.49 -6.02
C LYS A 83 -21.56 8.55 -4.49
N HIS A 84 -21.27 7.43 -3.82
CA HIS A 84 -21.26 7.37 -2.37
C HIS A 84 -20.28 8.43 -1.82
N SER A 85 -20.73 9.18 -0.82
CA SER A 85 -19.93 10.19 -0.12
C SER A 85 -20.26 10.21 1.37
N ILE A 86 -19.34 10.72 2.17
CA ILE A 86 -19.50 10.82 3.62
C ILE A 86 -18.60 11.91 4.19
N ASN A 87 -19.07 12.61 5.22
CA ASN A 87 -18.24 13.52 6.00
C ASN A 87 -18.12 13.01 7.45
N PRO A 88 -17.04 12.27 7.80
CA PRO A 88 -16.84 11.76 9.15
C PRO A 88 -16.49 12.85 10.17
N TYR A 89 -16.32 14.11 9.74
CA TYR A 89 -16.10 15.25 10.63
C TYR A 89 -17.41 15.95 11.04
N SER A 90 -18.53 15.64 10.39
CA SER A 90 -19.81 16.33 10.64
C SER A 90 -20.43 15.96 11.99
N ASN A 91 -20.43 14.68 12.34
CA ASN A 91 -21.01 14.16 13.58
C ASN A 91 -20.46 12.77 13.94
N ARG A 92 -20.80 12.30 15.15
CA ARG A 92 -20.34 11.02 15.70
C ARG A 92 -20.82 9.81 14.89
N GLU A 93 -22.05 9.83 14.40
CA GLU A 93 -22.63 8.73 13.62
C GLU A 93 -21.91 8.56 12.28
N SER A 94 -21.67 9.65 11.57
CA SER A 94 -20.91 9.67 10.31
C SER A 94 -19.49 9.16 10.52
N ARG A 95 -18.86 9.51 11.66
CA ARG A 95 -17.55 8.96 12.03
C ARG A 95 -17.60 7.45 12.25
N ILE A 96 -18.65 6.93 12.88
CA ILE A 96 -18.86 5.49 13.08
C ILE A 96 -19.11 4.81 11.73
N LEU A 97 -19.99 5.34 10.89
CA LEU A 97 -20.27 4.81 9.56
C LEU A 97 -19.02 4.76 8.68
N PHE A 98 -18.12 5.75 8.78
CA PHE A 98 -16.85 5.72 8.05
C PHE A 98 -15.94 4.53 8.41
N SER A 99 -16.16 3.88 9.56
CA SER A 99 -15.44 2.63 9.89
C SER A 99 -15.80 1.46 8.97
N THR A 100 -16.96 1.50 8.29
CA THR A 100 -17.36 0.48 7.30
C THR A 100 -16.74 0.72 5.91
N TRP A 101 -16.24 1.94 5.66
CA TRP A 101 -15.50 2.27 4.45
C TRP A 101 -14.11 1.64 4.49
N ASN A 102 -13.64 1.12 3.37
CA ASN A 102 -12.37 0.39 3.28
C ASN A 102 -11.33 1.17 2.48
N LEU A 103 -10.06 1.02 2.84
CA LEU A 103 -8.93 1.32 1.94
C LEU A 103 -8.55 0.01 1.27
N ASP A 104 -9.22 -0.29 0.18
CA ASP A 104 -9.14 -1.56 -0.54
C ASP A 104 -7.90 -1.61 -1.43
N HIS A 105 -7.22 -2.75 -1.47
CA HIS A 105 -6.02 -2.95 -2.27
C HIS A 105 -6.44 -3.44 -3.67
N MET A 106 -6.15 -2.68 -4.73
CA MET A 106 -6.43 -3.11 -6.11
C MET A 106 -5.72 -4.42 -6.43
N ILE A 107 -4.40 -4.45 -6.32
CA ILE A 107 -3.63 -5.70 -6.27
C ILE A 107 -3.71 -6.23 -4.84
N GLU A 108 -4.32 -7.39 -4.64
CA GLU A 108 -4.63 -7.90 -3.30
C GLU A 108 -3.38 -8.16 -2.44
N LYS A 109 -3.35 -7.55 -1.25
CA LYS A 109 -2.26 -7.70 -0.29
C LYS A 109 -1.96 -9.16 0.07
N LYS A 110 -2.97 -9.89 0.58
CA LYS A 110 -2.79 -11.25 1.12
C LYS A 110 -2.69 -12.32 0.03
N ARG A 111 -3.43 -12.15 -1.07
CA ARG A 111 -3.46 -13.14 -2.16
C ARG A 111 -2.31 -13.00 -3.14
N THR A 112 -1.83 -11.77 -3.35
CA THR A 112 -0.85 -11.49 -4.41
C THR A 112 0.42 -10.85 -3.87
N ILE A 113 0.35 -9.67 -3.24
CA ILE A 113 1.55 -8.86 -2.96
C ILE A 113 2.51 -9.55 -1.98
N VAL A 114 1.98 -10.01 -0.84
CA VAL A 114 2.80 -10.61 0.22
C VAL A 114 3.40 -11.96 -0.20
N PRO A 115 2.65 -12.90 -0.81
CA PRO A 115 3.24 -14.10 -1.39
C PRO A 115 4.28 -13.81 -2.47
N THR A 116 4.04 -12.82 -3.34
CA THR A 116 5.00 -12.43 -4.40
C THR A 116 6.30 -11.89 -3.80
N LEU A 117 6.23 -11.09 -2.73
CA LEU A 117 7.42 -10.60 -2.03
C LEU A 117 8.23 -11.76 -1.44
N ALA A 118 7.56 -12.69 -0.77
CA ALA A 118 8.20 -13.86 -0.17
C ALA A 118 8.91 -14.74 -1.22
N GLU A 119 8.24 -15.01 -2.34
CA GLU A 119 8.82 -15.79 -3.43
C GLU A 119 9.97 -15.03 -4.11
N ALA A 120 9.81 -13.73 -4.34
CA ALA A 120 10.86 -12.91 -4.96
C ALA A 120 12.16 -12.90 -4.16
N ILE A 121 12.08 -12.93 -2.82
CA ILE A 121 13.23 -13.02 -1.92
C ILE A 121 13.86 -14.41 -1.98
N LYS A 122 13.04 -15.46 -1.99
CA LYS A 122 13.51 -16.85 -2.08
C LYS A 122 14.23 -17.13 -3.40
N GLU A 123 13.69 -16.61 -4.51
CA GLU A 123 14.21 -16.82 -5.86
C GLU A 123 15.19 -15.71 -6.31
N GLN A 124 15.66 -14.85 -5.41
CA GLN A 124 16.35 -13.63 -5.82
C GLN A 124 17.65 -13.90 -6.60
N ASP A 125 18.34 -15.03 -6.39
CA ASP A 125 19.51 -15.48 -7.19
C ASP A 125 20.53 -14.35 -7.46
N GLY A 126 20.94 -13.65 -6.38
CA GLY A 126 21.86 -12.51 -6.43
C GLY A 126 21.27 -11.20 -6.98
N ARG A 127 19.99 -11.17 -7.41
CA ARG A 127 19.24 -9.93 -7.65
C ARG A 127 18.82 -9.33 -6.31
N LYS A 128 18.64 -8.01 -6.29
CA LYS A 128 18.13 -7.29 -5.13
C LYS A 128 16.67 -6.93 -5.35
N VAL A 129 15.80 -7.41 -4.47
CA VAL A 129 14.36 -7.07 -4.45
C VAL A 129 14.18 -5.56 -4.30
N ASP A 130 13.34 -4.97 -5.15
CA ASP A 130 12.90 -3.58 -5.02
C ASP A 130 11.77 -3.50 -4.00
N TRP A 131 12.13 -3.45 -2.72
CA TRP A 131 11.16 -3.37 -1.64
C TRP A 131 10.30 -2.09 -1.69
N GLU A 132 10.78 -1.01 -2.34
CA GLU A 132 10.00 0.22 -2.47
C GLU A 132 8.81 0.05 -3.41
N TYR A 133 8.93 -0.82 -4.42
CA TYR A 133 7.79 -1.23 -5.23
C TYR A 133 6.70 -1.88 -4.38
N PHE A 134 7.05 -2.87 -3.55
CA PHE A 134 6.11 -3.52 -2.66
C PHE A 134 5.54 -2.56 -1.60
N TYR A 135 6.36 -1.64 -1.08
CA TYR A 135 5.90 -0.61 -0.15
C TYR A 135 4.77 0.24 -0.74
N ARG A 136 4.91 0.69 -1.99
CA ARG A 136 3.85 1.45 -2.70
C ARG A 136 2.57 0.62 -2.79
N LEU A 137 2.68 -0.63 -3.23
CA LEU A 137 1.52 -1.51 -3.33
C LEU A 137 0.82 -1.78 -1.99
N LEU A 138 1.57 -1.86 -0.89
CA LEU A 138 1.04 -2.22 0.42
C LEU A 138 0.43 -1.04 1.16
N PHE A 139 0.97 0.17 1.00
CA PHE A 139 0.71 1.26 1.94
C PHE A 139 0.37 2.61 1.32
N THR A 140 0.42 2.76 -0.01
CA THR A 140 0.14 4.05 -0.66
C THR A 140 -1.08 4.01 -1.57
N LEU A 141 -1.56 5.19 -1.96
CA LEU A 141 -2.70 5.35 -2.87
C LEU A 141 -2.42 4.83 -4.29
N ASP A 142 -1.17 4.49 -4.62
CA ASP A 142 -0.81 3.79 -5.86
C ASP A 142 -1.59 2.49 -6.05
N ASN A 143 -1.98 1.86 -4.94
CA ASN A 143 -2.73 0.60 -4.96
C ASN A 143 -3.92 0.57 -3.98
N LEU A 144 -4.16 1.65 -3.24
CA LEU A 144 -5.26 1.76 -2.28
C LEU A 144 -6.40 2.63 -2.83
N LYS A 145 -7.63 2.09 -2.84
CA LYS A 145 -8.86 2.84 -3.14
C LYS A 145 -9.73 2.97 -1.90
N LEU A 146 -10.17 4.17 -1.59
CA LEU A 146 -11.19 4.42 -0.57
C LEU A 146 -12.56 4.07 -1.14
N VAL A 147 -13.19 3.03 -0.59
CA VAL A 147 -14.46 2.50 -1.09
C VAL A 147 -15.50 2.38 0.02
N HIS A 148 -16.74 2.73 -0.33
CA HIS A 148 -17.91 2.38 0.46
C HIS A 148 -18.05 0.85 0.54
N ILE A 149 -18.61 0.31 1.63
CA ILE A 149 -18.74 -1.14 1.82
C ILE A 149 -19.48 -1.84 0.67
N ALA A 150 -20.47 -1.18 0.06
CA ALA A 150 -21.20 -1.71 -1.10
C ALA A 150 -20.36 -1.77 -2.39
N CYS A 151 -19.27 -0.99 -2.48
CA CYS A 151 -18.34 -1.01 -3.60
C CYS A 151 -17.10 -1.86 -3.33
N HIS A 152 -16.96 -2.44 -2.14
CA HIS A 152 -15.86 -3.33 -1.79
C HIS A 152 -16.20 -4.75 -2.27
N LYS A 153 -15.81 -5.06 -3.53
CA LYS A 153 -15.98 -6.40 -4.12
C LYS A 153 -15.03 -7.37 -3.41
N LYS A 154 -15.57 -8.35 -2.68
CA LYS A 154 -14.77 -9.37 -1.97
C LYS A 154 -14.26 -10.52 -2.87
N ALA A 155 -14.60 -10.48 -4.16
CA ALA A 155 -14.12 -11.45 -5.14
C ALA A 155 -12.60 -11.34 -5.34
N SER A 156 -11.98 -12.34 -5.97
CA SER A 156 -10.58 -12.22 -6.41
C SER A 156 -10.45 -11.05 -7.39
N HIS A 157 -9.45 -10.20 -7.21
CA HIS A 157 -9.22 -9.06 -8.11
C HIS A 157 -8.51 -9.49 -9.40
N ASN A 158 -7.90 -10.69 -9.42
CA ASN A 158 -7.16 -11.24 -10.56
C ASN A 158 -6.06 -10.31 -11.12
N LEU A 159 -5.60 -9.34 -10.33
CA LEU A 159 -4.49 -8.46 -10.64
C LEU A 159 -3.19 -9.03 -10.07
N THR A 160 -2.11 -8.89 -10.84
CA THR A 160 -0.77 -9.40 -10.48
C THR A 160 0.23 -8.27 -10.31
N CYS A 161 1.28 -8.50 -9.53
CA CYS A 161 2.42 -7.59 -9.48
C CYS A 161 3.10 -7.47 -10.87
N ASP A 162 3.56 -6.26 -11.18
CA ASP A 162 4.39 -5.92 -12.33
C ASP A 162 5.77 -6.57 -12.18
N LYS A 163 5.98 -7.65 -12.92
CA LYS A 163 7.21 -8.47 -12.87
C LYS A 163 8.47 -7.67 -13.16
N THR A 164 8.37 -6.56 -13.89
CA THR A 164 9.51 -5.71 -14.26
C THR A 164 10.00 -4.82 -13.12
N LYS A 165 9.19 -4.66 -12.06
CA LYS A 165 9.47 -3.81 -10.89
C LYS A 165 9.81 -4.60 -9.63
N ILE A 166 9.77 -5.93 -9.67
CA ILE A 166 10.06 -6.78 -8.50
C ILE A 166 11.52 -6.64 -8.05
N TYR A 167 12.44 -6.49 -9.00
CA TYR A 167 13.88 -6.40 -8.73
C TYR A 167 14.43 -5.04 -9.15
N THR A 168 15.39 -4.53 -8.38
CA THR A 168 16.09 -3.29 -8.72
C THR A 168 16.87 -3.44 -10.03
N LYS A 169 16.83 -2.40 -10.88
CA LYS A 169 17.64 -2.40 -12.11
C LYS A 169 19.12 -2.44 -11.74
N ARG A 170 19.88 -3.36 -12.35
CA ARG A 170 21.35 -3.36 -12.24
C ARG A 170 21.87 -2.02 -12.73
N LYS A 171 22.51 -1.23 -11.86
CA LYS A 171 23.26 -0.04 -12.30
C LYS A 171 24.30 -0.51 -13.31
N ARG A 172 24.21 -0.06 -14.57
CA ARG A 172 25.29 -0.26 -15.54
C ARG A 172 26.54 0.39 -14.93
N LYS A 173 27.59 -0.39 -14.66
CA LYS A 173 28.91 0.17 -14.34
C LYS A 173 29.37 0.93 -15.57
N THR A 174 29.26 2.25 -15.55
CA THR A 174 29.88 3.11 -16.57
C THR A 174 31.39 2.94 -16.41
N PHE A 175 32.00 2.11 -17.25
CA PHE A 175 33.45 2.08 -17.37
C PHE A 175 33.88 3.41 -17.99
N PHE A 176 34.34 4.35 -17.16
CA PHE A 176 35.15 5.46 -17.64
C PHE A 176 36.45 4.87 -18.19
N ARG A 177 36.53 4.68 -19.51
CA ARG A 177 37.82 4.49 -20.18
C ARG A 177 38.62 5.79 -20.01
N LYS A 178 39.59 5.79 -19.09
CA LYS A 178 40.66 6.79 -19.12
C LYS A 178 41.36 6.67 -20.47
N ARG A 179 41.21 7.68 -21.34
CA ARG A 179 42.15 7.90 -22.45
C ARG A 179 43.49 8.27 -21.82
N LEU A 180 44.48 7.40 -21.97
CA LEU A 180 45.88 7.76 -21.78
C LEU A 180 46.24 8.72 -22.93
N SER A 181 46.65 9.94 -22.57
CA SER A 181 47.36 10.88 -23.44
C SER A 181 48.85 10.65 -23.29
#